data_AF-A0A4U6M031-F1
#
_entry.id   AF-A0A4U6M031-F1
#
_cell.length_a   1.000
_cell.length_b   1.000
_cell.length_c   1.000
_cell.angle_alpha   90.00
_cell.angle_beta   90.00
_cell.angle_gamma   90.00
#
_symmetry.space_group_name_H-M   'P 1'
#
loop_
_entity.id
_entity.type
_entity.pdbx_description
1 polymer ?
#
loop_
_entity_poly.entity_id
_entity_poly.type
_entity_poly.pdbx_seq_one_letter_code
_entity_poly.pdbx_strand_id
1 'polypeptide(L)'
;MRVTLMAQGKDVRNAAKVLYEAGKQTVKQIAAEIGTSPRTVERWAKADAWQRVKATPELTERAHRVATKLAATPESATPEERQQALVDATEDEAVMQRGEVIIRHRAEWKVVRLIANEAARDRNGDRAKLAVDLARATKLSQDGERRAWGIDTGPDGQTKIQVVIERE
;
A
#
# COMPACT_ATOMS: atom_id res chain seq x y z
N MET A 1 -4.41 9.76 32.44
CA MET A 1 -5.82 9.35 32.57
C MET A 1 -6.14 8.42 31.41
N ARG A 2 -6.17 7.10 31.61
CA ARG A 2 -6.43 6.12 30.53
C ARG A 2 -7.94 5.94 30.39
N VAL A 3 -8.46 6.29 29.21
CA VAL A 3 -9.87 6.12 28.87
C VAL A 3 -10.13 4.62 28.68
N THR A 4 -10.83 4.02 29.63
CA THR A 4 -11.30 2.63 29.54
C THR A 4 -12.47 2.59 28.57
N LEU A 5 -12.22 2.30 27.30
CA LEU A 5 -13.27 2.07 26.31
C LEU A 5 -13.99 0.75 26.65
N MET A 6 -15.11 0.81 27.37
CA MET A 6 -16.04 -0.31 27.50
C MET A 6 -16.84 -0.44 26.20
N ALA A 7 -16.18 -0.93 25.15
CA ALA A 7 -16.83 -1.27 23.91
C ALA A 7 -17.45 -2.68 24.02
N GLN A 8 -18.67 -2.83 23.53
CA GLN A 8 -19.42 -4.09 23.55
C GLN A 8 -18.59 -5.23 22.92
N GLY A 9 -18.70 -6.46 23.44
CA GLY A 9 -17.71 -7.54 23.24
C GLY A 9 -17.31 -7.92 21.79
N LYS A 10 -18.03 -7.44 20.76
CA LYS A 10 -17.64 -7.58 19.35
C LYS A 10 -16.49 -6.63 18.97
N ASP A 11 -16.46 -5.43 19.55
CA ASP A 11 -15.45 -4.42 19.29
C ASP A 11 -14.10 -4.75 19.97
N VAL A 12 -14.17 -5.28 21.20
CA VAL A 12 -13.03 -5.83 21.95
C VAL A 12 -12.34 -6.97 21.20
N ARG A 13 -13.12 -7.87 20.59
CA ARG A 13 -12.60 -8.99 19.81
C ARG A 13 -11.94 -8.50 18.51
N ASN A 14 -12.52 -7.52 17.84
CA ASN A 14 -11.94 -6.91 16.64
C ASN A 14 -10.64 -6.16 16.96
N ALA A 15 -10.59 -5.39 18.04
CA ALA A 15 -9.37 -4.75 18.51
C ALA A 15 -8.27 -5.78 18.83
N ALA A 16 -8.64 -6.89 19.49
CA ALA A 16 -7.72 -7.98 19.78
C ALA A 16 -7.20 -8.66 18.51
N LYS A 17 -8.05 -8.80 17.49
CA LYS A 17 -7.66 -9.31 16.17
C LYS A 17 -6.59 -8.43 15.54
N VAL A 18 -6.82 -7.12 15.46
CA VAL A 18 -5.88 -6.17 14.86
C VAL A 18 -4.52 -6.23 15.56
N LEU A 19 -4.49 -6.19 16.90
CA LEU A 19 -3.23 -6.27 17.66
C LEU A 19 -2.54 -7.63 17.52
N TYR A 20 -3.31 -8.72 17.47
CA TYR A 20 -2.78 -10.06 17.29
C TYR A 20 -2.14 -10.22 15.91
N GLU A 21 -2.86 -9.85 14.86
CA GLU A 21 -2.41 -9.95 13.47
C GLU A 21 -1.18 -9.06 13.24
N ALA A 22 -1.14 -7.86 13.83
CA ALA A 22 0.02 -6.96 13.76
C ALA A 22 1.33 -7.56 14.31
N GLY A 23 1.25 -8.58 15.19
CA GLY A 23 2.40 -9.38 15.60
C GLY A 23 3.41 -8.69 16.55
N LYS A 24 3.26 -7.39 16.83
CA LYS A 24 4.20 -6.58 17.65
C LYS A 24 4.15 -6.90 19.16
N GLN A 25 3.05 -7.45 19.64
CA GLN A 25 2.82 -7.72 21.05
C GLN A 25 2.58 -9.21 21.30
N THR A 26 2.94 -9.66 22.50
CA THR A 26 2.59 -10.99 23.00
C THR A 26 1.09 -11.06 23.34
N VAL A 27 0.50 -12.26 23.31
CA VAL A 27 -0.91 -12.47 23.71
C VAL A 27 -1.20 -11.90 25.10
N LYS A 28 -0.24 -12.00 26.02
CA LYS A 28 -0.36 -11.46 27.39
C LYS A 28 -0.46 -9.94 27.40
N GLN A 29 0.31 -9.25 26.57
CA GLN A 29 0.26 -7.78 26.45
C GLN A 29 -1.05 -7.32 25.80
N ILE A 30 -1.48 -7.98 24.73
CA ILE A 30 -2.76 -7.72 24.05
C ILE A 30 -3.93 -7.87 25.03
N ALA A 31 -3.93 -8.95 25.81
CA ALA A 31 -4.96 -9.21 26.80
C ALA A 31 -5.01 -8.13 27.89
N ALA A 32 -3.85 -7.68 28.38
CA ALA A 32 -3.76 -6.61 29.36
C ALA A 32 -4.24 -5.26 28.81
N GLU A 33 -3.96 -4.95 27.55
CA GLU A 33 -4.34 -3.69 26.90
C GLU A 33 -5.86 -3.58 26.68
N ILE A 34 -6.50 -4.68 26.28
CA ILE A 34 -7.94 -4.71 25.96
C ILE A 34 -8.78 -5.20 27.16
N GLY A 35 -8.16 -5.39 28.33
CA GLY A 35 -8.86 -5.77 29.56
C GLY A 35 -9.50 -7.16 29.52
N THR A 36 -8.87 -8.14 28.86
CA THR A 36 -9.34 -9.53 28.77
C THR A 36 -8.29 -10.53 29.28
N SER A 37 -8.62 -11.82 29.27
CA SER A 37 -7.68 -12.88 29.64
C SER A 37 -6.87 -13.36 28.42
N PRO A 38 -5.59 -13.74 28.57
CA PRO A 38 -4.80 -14.31 27.47
C PRO A 38 -5.44 -15.55 26.84
N ARG A 39 -6.09 -16.40 27.66
CA ARG A 39 -6.85 -17.57 27.21
C ARG A 39 -8.02 -17.18 26.30
N THR A 40 -8.68 -16.06 26.58
CA THR A 40 -9.77 -15.55 25.75
C THR A 40 -9.27 -15.17 24.36
N VAL A 41 -8.13 -14.48 24.28
CA VAL A 41 -7.49 -14.07 23.01
C VAL A 41 -7.04 -15.29 22.21
N GLU A 42 -6.42 -16.28 22.84
CA GLU A 42 -6.02 -17.54 22.17
C GLU A 42 -7.22 -18.30 21.62
N ARG A 43 -8.31 -18.37 22.39
CA ARG A 43 -9.56 -19.00 21.95
C ARG A 43 -10.14 -18.30 20.72
N TRP A 44 -10.16 -16.96 20.72
CA TRP A 44 -10.64 -16.19 19.56
C TRP A 44 -9.75 -16.37 18.34
N ALA A 45 -8.42 -16.30 18.52
CA ALA A 45 -7.46 -16.52 17.46
C ALA A 45 -7.61 -17.91 16.82
N LYS A 46 -7.84 -18.95 17.64
CA LYS A 46 -8.07 -20.31 17.14
C LYS A 46 -9.42 -20.45 16.44
N ALA A 47 -10.49 -19.89 17.02
CA ALA A 47 -11.85 -20.01 16.48
C ALA A 47 -12.02 -19.32 15.12
N ASP A 48 -11.33 -18.18 14.93
CA ASP A 48 -11.42 -17.38 13.70
C ASP A 48 -10.19 -17.53 12.79
N ALA A 49 -9.28 -18.47 13.12
CA ALA A 49 -8.03 -18.69 12.40
C ALA A 49 -7.20 -17.41 12.16
N TRP A 50 -7.06 -16.56 13.17
CA TRP A 50 -6.24 -15.34 13.08
C TRP A 50 -4.79 -15.69 12.76
N GLN A 51 -4.19 -14.92 11.86
CA GLN A 51 -2.81 -15.12 11.46
C GLN A 51 -1.97 -13.89 11.80
N ARG A 52 -0.84 -14.12 12.45
CA ARG A 52 0.17 -13.05 12.60
C ARG A 52 0.75 -12.74 11.23
N VAL A 53 0.99 -11.46 10.96
CA VAL A 53 1.78 -11.04 9.80
C VAL A 53 3.11 -11.79 9.86
N LYS A 54 3.32 -12.65 8.87
CA LYS A 54 4.58 -13.38 8.72
C LYS A 54 5.61 -12.40 8.19
N ALA A 55 6.81 -12.42 8.76
CA ALA A 55 7.94 -11.71 8.18
C ALA A 55 8.27 -12.34 6.82
N THR A 56 7.84 -11.70 5.74
CA THR A 56 8.30 -12.03 4.39
C THR A 56 9.62 -11.29 4.12
N PRO A 57 10.50 -11.81 3.26
CA PRO A 57 11.74 -11.12 2.89
C PRO A 57 11.50 -9.68 2.43
N GLU A 58 10.44 -9.45 1.65
CA GLU A 58 10.04 -8.10 1.18
C GLU A 58 9.64 -7.17 2.32
N LEU A 59 8.91 -7.66 3.32
CA LEU A 59 8.52 -6.88 4.49
C LEU A 59 9.76 -6.52 5.32
N THR A 60 10.70 -7.46 5.47
CA THR A 60 11.98 -7.25 6.15
C THR A 60 12.82 -6.21 5.43
N GLU A 61 12.93 -6.28 4.10
CA GLU A 61 13.69 -5.31 3.31
C GLU A 61 13.09 -3.90 3.39
N ARG A 62 11.77 -3.77 3.27
CA ARG A 62 11.07 -2.49 3.47
C ARG A 62 11.31 -1.92 4.87
N ALA A 63 11.28 -2.77 5.89
CA ALA A 63 11.59 -2.35 7.26
C ALA A 63 13.04 -1.85 7.39
N HIS A 64 14.01 -2.50 6.73
CA HIS A 64 15.40 -2.04 6.72
C HIS A 64 15.58 -0.69 6.00
N ARG A 65 14.87 -0.46 4.88
CA ARG A 65 14.90 0.84 4.17
C ARG A 65 14.37 1.97 5.06
N VAL A 66 13.21 1.76 5.70
CA VAL A 66 12.63 2.74 6.63
C VAL A 66 13.55 2.96 7.84
N ALA A 67 14.11 1.90 8.42
CA ALA A 67 15.04 2.00 9.54
C ALA A 67 16.31 2.78 9.19
N THR A 68 16.85 2.58 7.99
CA THR A 68 18.03 3.32 7.50
C THR A 68 17.76 4.82 7.42
N LYS A 69 16.57 5.21 6.93
CA LYS A 69 16.17 6.62 6.88
C LYS A 69 15.96 7.21 8.28
N LEU A 70 15.31 6.44 9.17
CA LEU A 70 15.09 6.85 10.55
C LEU A 70 16.37 6.98 11.37
N ALA A 71 17.40 6.17 11.08
CA ALA A 71 18.70 6.24 11.75
C ALA A 71 19.42 7.59 11.57
N ALA A 72 19.01 8.40 10.57
CA ALA A 72 19.49 9.76 10.40
C ALA A 72 18.89 10.75 11.42
N THR A 73 17.87 10.34 12.19
CA THR A 73 17.24 11.16 13.23
C THR A 73 18.13 11.17 14.48
N PRO A 74 18.48 12.34 15.05
CA PRO A 74 19.32 12.42 16.23
C PRO A 74 18.64 11.78 17.46
N GLU A 75 19.44 11.15 18.31
CA GLU A 75 18.93 10.46 19.52
C GLU A 75 18.26 11.43 20.51
N SER A 76 18.62 12.72 20.47
CA SER A 76 18.00 13.80 21.25
C SER A 76 16.64 14.27 20.73
N ALA A 77 16.15 13.74 19.60
CA ALA A 77 14.89 14.17 19.01
C ALA A 77 13.70 13.89 19.95
N THR A 78 12.79 14.85 19.99
CA THR A 78 11.52 14.74 20.71
C THR A 78 10.65 13.61 20.12
N PRO A 79 9.67 13.08 20.89
CA PRO A 79 8.73 12.08 20.37
C PRO A 79 7.99 12.55 19.10
N GLU A 80 7.69 13.85 19.01
CA GLU A 80 7.00 14.46 17.87
C GLU A 80 7.89 14.48 16.62
N GLU A 81 9.15 14.89 16.75
CA GLU A 81 10.13 14.88 15.64
C GLU A 81 10.40 13.46 15.14
N ARG A 82 10.49 12.47 16.04
CA ARG A 82 10.64 11.06 15.64
C ARG A 82 9.41 10.52 14.91
N GLN A 83 8.21 10.94 15.33
CA GLN A 83 6.98 10.57 14.64
C GLN A 83 6.93 11.21 13.25
N GLN A 84 7.35 12.46 13.11
CA GLN A 84 7.44 13.12 11.81
C GLN A 84 8.46 12.42 10.89
N ALA A 85 9.65 12.10 11.39
CA ALA A 85 10.65 11.36 10.63
C ALA A 85 10.16 9.98 10.14
N LEU A 86 9.30 9.31 10.93
CA LEU A 86 8.65 8.07 10.50
C LEU A 86 7.66 8.31 9.36
N VAL A 87 6.84 9.36 9.47
CA VAL A 87 5.91 9.75 8.39
C VAL A 87 6.71 10.02 7.12
N ASP A 88 7.73 10.88 7.19
CA ASP A 88 8.57 11.24 6.05
C ASP A 88 9.25 10.00 5.41
N ALA A 89 9.81 9.11 6.23
CA ALA A 89 10.43 7.87 5.74
C ALA A 89 9.42 6.95 5.03
N THR A 90 8.17 6.89 5.51
CA THR A 90 7.11 6.11 4.87
C THR A 90 6.59 6.76 3.58
N GLU A 91 6.49 8.09 3.55
CA GLU A 91 6.12 8.85 2.36
C GLU A 91 7.16 8.66 1.25
N ASP A 92 8.44 8.78 1.56
CA ASP A 92 9.51 8.57 0.60
C ASP A 92 9.49 7.15 0.01
N GLU A 93 9.24 6.12 0.82
CA GLU A 93 9.10 4.74 0.33
C GLU A 93 7.91 4.61 -0.63
N ALA A 94 6.79 5.26 -0.30
CA ALA A 94 5.63 5.30 -1.18
C ALA A 94 5.88 6.06 -2.48
N VAL A 95 6.72 7.11 -2.46
CA VAL A 95 7.19 7.82 -3.66
C VAL A 95 8.09 6.93 -4.50
N MET A 96 9.05 6.21 -3.89
CA MET A 96 9.95 5.30 -4.61
C MET A 96 9.16 4.21 -5.35
N GLN A 97 8.21 3.56 -4.68
CA GLN A 97 7.39 2.51 -5.30
C GLN A 97 6.55 3.03 -6.47
N ARG A 98 5.95 4.23 -6.35
CA ARG A 98 5.26 4.87 -7.48
C ARG A 98 6.23 5.25 -8.60
N GLY A 99 7.44 5.67 -8.26
CA GLY A 99 8.52 5.94 -9.21
C GLY A 99 8.88 4.72 -10.04
N GLU A 100 8.98 3.55 -9.42
CA GLU A 100 9.24 2.27 -10.10
C GLU A 100 8.14 1.93 -11.11
N VAL A 101 6.87 2.14 -10.75
CA VAL A 101 5.73 1.98 -11.67
C VAL A 101 5.90 2.88 -12.90
N ILE A 102 6.20 4.16 -12.68
CA ILE A 102 6.41 5.12 -13.77
C ILE A 102 7.60 4.72 -14.66
N ILE A 103 8.70 4.24 -14.08
CA ILE A 103 9.89 3.78 -14.81
C ILE A 103 9.54 2.59 -15.70
N ARG A 104 8.85 1.59 -15.17
CA ARG A 104 8.41 0.43 -15.95
C ARG A 104 7.47 0.85 -17.07
N HIS A 105 6.49 1.71 -16.80
CA HIS A 105 5.56 2.21 -17.82
C HIS A 105 6.30 2.87 -18.97
N ARG A 106 7.31 3.70 -18.67
CA ARG A 106 8.19 4.32 -19.69
C ARG A 106 8.96 3.27 -20.49
N ALA A 107 9.41 2.19 -19.86
CA ALA A 107 10.12 1.11 -20.54
C ALA A 107 9.20 0.31 -21.48
N GLU A 108 7.97 0.01 -21.07
CA GLU A 108 6.96 -0.68 -21.90
C GLU A 108 6.66 0.11 -23.18
N TRP A 109 6.56 1.44 -23.08
CA TRP A 109 6.37 2.31 -24.26
C TRP A 109 7.57 2.32 -25.23
N LYS A 110 8.79 1.98 -24.78
CA LYS A 110 9.93 1.86 -25.71
C LYS A 110 9.72 0.71 -26.68
N VAL A 111 9.13 -0.41 -26.24
CA VAL A 111 8.85 -1.57 -27.10
C VAL A 111 7.86 -1.18 -28.21
N VAL A 112 6.78 -0.47 -27.86
CA VAL A 112 5.79 0.04 -28.82
C VAL A 112 6.47 0.93 -29.87
N ARG A 113 7.34 1.85 -29.45
CA ARG A 113 8.06 2.74 -30.37
C ARG A 113 9.01 1.99 -31.30
N LEU A 114 9.69 0.95 -30.80
CA LEU A 114 10.59 0.14 -31.62
C LEU A 114 9.82 -0.54 -32.75
N ILE A 115 8.70 -1.21 -32.44
CA ILE A 115 7.87 -1.90 -33.45
C ILE A 115 7.29 -0.89 -34.46
N ALA A 116 6.84 0.27 -34.00
CA ALA A 116 6.35 1.32 -34.88
C ALA A 116 7.44 1.85 -35.83
N ASN A 117 8.66 2.06 -35.33
CA ASN A 117 9.79 2.51 -36.14
C ASN A 117 10.21 1.46 -37.18
N GLU A 118 10.23 0.18 -36.80
CA GLU A 118 10.50 -0.94 -37.72
C GLU A 118 9.42 -1.03 -38.80
N ALA A 119 8.15 -0.93 -38.42
CA ALA A 119 7.04 -0.92 -39.37
C ALA A 119 7.17 0.22 -40.40
N ALA A 120 7.56 1.42 -39.95
CA ALA A 120 7.77 2.57 -40.81
C ALA A 120 8.97 2.38 -41.75
N ARG A 121 10.08 1.85 -41.24
CA ARG A 121 11.29 1.56 -42.03
C ARG A 121 11.00 0.55 -43.14
N ASP A 122 10.28 -0.52 -42.81
CA ASP A 122 9.98 -1.62 -43.73
C ASP A 122 8.73 -1.35 -44.60
N ARG A 123 8.03 -0.22 -44.37
CA ARG A 123 6.72 0.11 -44.97
C ARG A 123 5.70 -1.02 -44.82
N ASN A 124 5.73 -1.70 -43.67
CA ASN A 124 4.90 -2.86 -43.38
C ASN A 124 3.66 -2.46 -42.58
N GLY A 125 2.49 -2.46 -43.24
CA GLY A 125 1.21 -2.09 -42.64
C GLY A 125 0.75 -3.04 -41.52
N ASP A 126 1.02 -4.33 -41.63
CA ASP A 126 0.64 -5.32 -40.61
C ASP A 126 1.43 -5.12 -39.32
N ARG A 127 2.74 -4.83 -39.43
CA ARG A 127 3.58 -4.49 -38.28
C ARG A 127 3.16 -3.15 -37.66
N ALA A 128 2.70 -2.19 -38.45
CA ALA A 128 2.17 -0.93 -37.93
C ALA A 128 0.87 -1.16 -37.13
N LYS A 129 -0.02 -2.02 -37.62
CA LYS A 129 -1.23 -2.41 -36.90
C LYS A 129 -0.91 -3.12 -35.59
N LEU A 130 0.06 -4.03 -35.60
CA LEU A 130 0.55 -4.68 -34.38
C LEU A 130 1.06 -3.67 -33.35
N ALA A 131 1.82 -2.64 -33.77
CA ALA A 131 2.28 -1.59 -32.87
C ALA A 131 1.11 -0.83 -32.22
N VAL A 132 0.04 -0.55 -32.98
CA VAL A 132 -1.17 0.11 -32.48
C VAL A 132 -1.91 -0.78 -31.47
N ASP A 133 -2.10 -2.06 -31.79
CA ASP A 133 -2.79 -3.00 -30.90
C ASP A 133 -2.02 -3.20 -29.60
N LEU A 134 -0.69 -3.30 -29.68
CA LEU A 134 0.17 -3.36 -28.49
C LEU A 134 0.08 -2.06 -27.68
N ALA A 135 0.12 -0.89 -28.32
CA ALA A 135 -0.03 0.40 -27.64
C ALA A 135 -1.36 0.49 -26.86
N ARG A 136 -2.45 -0.03 -27.44
CA ARG A 136 -3.77 -0.06 -26.77
C ARG A 136 -3.77 -0.99 -25.57
N ALA A 137 -3.20 -2.19 -25.71
CA ALA A 137 -3.08 -3.14 -24.60
C ALA A 137 -2.22 -2.59 -23.45
N THR A 138 -1.06 -2.02 -23.77
CA THR A 138 -0.17 -1.37 -22.80
C THR A 138 -0.91 -0.24 -22.09
N LYS A 139 -1.59 0.65 -22.83
CA LYS A 139 -2.37 1.73 -22.23
C LYS A 139 -3.43 1.20 -21.25
N LEU A 140 -4.21 0.18 -21.66
CA LEU A 140 -5.26 -0.38 -20.80
C LEU A 140 -4.70 -0.95 -19.49
N SER A 141 -3.58 -1.69 -19.57
CA SER A 141 -2.90 -2.23 -18.39
C SER A 141 -2.39 -1.12 -17.48
N GLN A 142 -1.74 -0.11 -18.05
CA GLN A 142 -1.21 1.03 -17.30
C GLN A 142 -2.32 1.89 -16.67
N ASP A 143 -3.45 2.08 -17.34
CA ASP A 143 -4.61 2.79 -16.79
C ASP A 143 -5.19 2.06 -15.58
N GLY A 144 -5.30 0.72 -15.63
CA GLY A 144 -5.73 -0.08 -14.48
C GLY A 144 -4.77 0.05 -13.30
N GLU A 145 -3.47 -0.01 -13.58
CA GLU A 145 -2.44 0.08 -12.55
C GLU A 145 -2.34 1.47 -11.93
N ARG A 146 -2.36 2.54 -12.72
CA ARG A 146 -2.33 3.92 -12.20
C ARG A 146 -3.52 4.19 -11.26
N ARG A 147 -4.70 3.64 -11.56
CA ARG A 147 -5.87 3.73 -10.68
C ARG A 147 -5.67 2.95 -9.38
N ALA A 148 -5.13 1.73 -9.45
CA ALA A 148 -4.84 0.94 -8.24
C ALA A 148 -3.84 1.62 -7.30
N TRP A 149 -2.86 2.34 -7.86
CA TRP A 149 -1.84 3.08 -7.11
C TRP A 149 -2.24 4.52 -6.73
N GLY A 150 -3.40 4.99 -7.19
CA GLY A 150 -3.84 6.38 -6.99
C GLY A 150 -2.91 7.39 -7.65
N ILE A 151 -2.27 7.05 -8.76
CA ILE A 151 -1.40 7.99 -9.50
C ILE A 151 -2.25 9.02 -10.26
N ASP A 152 -3.46 8.64 -10.64
CA ASP A 152 -4.39 9.47 -11.42
C ASP A 152 -5.20 10.45 -10.57
N THR A 153 -5.09 10.36 -9.24
CA THR A 153 -5.69 11.38 -8.38
C THR A 153 -4.83 12.64 -8.47
N GLY A 154 -5.41 13.71 -9.03
CA GLY A 154 -4.85 15.05 -8.93
C GLY A 154 -4.68 15.49 -7.47
N PRO A 155 -4.16 16.71 -7.21
CA PRO A 155 -3.77 17.18 -5.88
C PRO A 155 -4.82 16.95 -4.77
N ASP A 156 -6.10 16.86 -5.13
CA ASP A 156 -7.21 16.76 -4.18
C ASP A 156 -7.82 15.35 -4.03
N GLY A 157 -7.28 14.29 -4.64
CA GLY A 157 -7.82 12.93 -4.42
C GLY A 157 -9.22 12.68 -5.02
N GLN A 158 -9.89 13.70 -5.57
CA GLN A 158 -11.26 13.60 -6.04
C GLN A 158 -11.31 13.04 -7.45
N THR A 159 -11.55 11.74 -7.56
CA THR A 159 -12.28 11.20 -8.71
C THR A 159 -13.59 12.01 -8.80
N LYS A 160 -13.82 12.78 -9.88
CA LYS A 160 -15.09 13.49 -10.10
C LYS A 160 -16.24 12.48 -10.12
N ILE A 161 -16.85 12.20 -8.98
CA ILE A 161 -18.13 11.50 -8.87
C ILE A 161 -19.18 12.54 -9.23
N GLN A 162 -19.62 12.55 -10.47
CA GLN A 162 -20.72 13.39 -10.91
C GLN A 162 -22.03 12.77 -10.40
N VAL A 163 -22.46 13.17 -9.20
CA VAL A 163 -23.77 12.78 -8.66
C VAL A 163 -24.83 13.54 -9.45
N VAL A 164 -25.46 12.86 -10.40
CA VAL A 164 -26.68 13.34 -11.06
C VAL A 164 -27.82 13.17 -10.06
N ILE A 165 -28.21 14.26 -9.41
CA ILE A 165 -29.44 14.30 -8.62
C ILE A 165 -30.57 14.55 -9.61
N GLU A 166 -31.25 13.48 -10.01
CA GLU A 166 -32.57 13.61 -10.62
C GLU A 166 -33.53 14.15 -9.55
N ARG A 167 -34.13 15.30 -9.82
CA ARG A 167 -35.19 15.89 -8.99
C ARG A 167 -36.52 15.40 -9.56
N GLU A 168 -37.27 14.64 -8.76
CA GLU A 168 -38.73 14.54 -8.91
C GLU A 168 -39.41 15.79 -8.30
#